data_AF-A0A1V5HTD8-F1
#
_entry.id   AF-A0A1V5HTD8-F1
#
_cell.length_a   1.000
_cell.length_b   1.000
_cell.length_c   1.000
_cell.angle_alpha   90.00
_cell.angle_beta   90.00
_cell.angle_gamma   90.00
#
_symmetry.space_group_name_H-M   'P 1'
#
loop_
_entity.id
_entity.type
_entity.pdbx_description
1 polymer ?
#
loop_
_entity_poly.entity_id
_entity_poly.type
_entity_poly.pdbx_seq_one_letter_code
_entity_poly.pdbx_strand_id
1 'polypeptide(L)'
;METLADTVRNFRKGCAHMSKESFCLYAGITMAELRNIGRGYKPSDRIYYRLSSFMGLPVEALKELATAYPKKLTRQSRKLH
;
A
#
# COMPACT_ATOMS: atom_id res chain seq x y z
N MET A 1 -4.23 -1.74 15.00
CA MET A 1 -2.96 -2.01 14.32
C MET A 1 -2.99 -1.22 13.02
N GLU A 2 -2.06 -0.28 12.82
CA GLU A 2 -2.02 0.54 11.59
C GLU A 2 -1.43 -0.27 10.44
N THR A 3 -2.01 -0.18 9.24
CA THR A 3 -1.56 -0.91 8.05
C THR A 3 -0.96 0.02 7.00
N LEU A 4 -0.23 -0.52 6.02
CA LEU A 4 0.26 0.28 4.89
C LEU A 4 -0.88 1.04 4.20
N ALA A 5 -2.04 0.41 4.07
CA ALA A 5 -3.23 1.03 3.47
C ALA A 5 -3.73 2.22 4.28
N ASP A 6 -3.71 2.12 5.61
CA ASP A 6 -4.12 3.20 6.51
C ASP A 6 -3.11 4.34 6.50
N THR A 7 -1.81 4.03 6.54
CA THR A 7 -0.75 5.03 6.48
C THR A 7 -0.79 5.82 5.17
N VAL A 8 -0.93 5.14 4.02
CA VAL A 8 -1.07 5.81 2.71
C VAL A 8 -2.36 6.64 2.65
N ARG A 9 -3.46 6.15 3.24
CA ARG A 9 -4.73 6.88 3.29
C ARG A 9 -4.64 8.14 4.17
N ASN A 10 -4.01 8.03 5.34
CA ASN A 10 -3.82 9.13 6.28
C ASN A 10 -2.90 10.19 5.69
N PHE A 11 -1.79 9.78 5.08
CA PHE A 11 -0.90 10.69 4.38
C PHE A 11 -1.65 11.45 3.26
N ARG A 12 -2.44 10.74 2.43
CA ARG A 12 -3.25 11.40 1.39
C ARG A 12 -4.29 12.37 1.96
N LYS A 13 -4.88 12.09 3.13
CA LYS A 13 -5.79 13.04 3.79
C LYS A 13 -5.07 14.33 4.20
N GLY A 14 -3.80 14.23 4.60
CA GLY A 14 -2.93 15.40 4.81
C GLY A 14 -2.69 16.20 3.53
N CYS A 15 -2.68 15.53 2.37
CA CYS A 15 -2.62 16.13 1.04
C CYS A 15 -4.01 16.49 0.49
N ALA A 16 -4.91 17.08 1.29
CA ALA A 16 -6.31 17.32 0.91
C ALA A 16 -6.50 18.18 -0.35
N HIS A 17 -5.52 19.03 -0.68
CA HIS A 17 -5.51 19.85 -1.89
C HIS A 17 -5.19 19.06 -3.18
N MET A 18 -4.76 17.80 -3.07
CA MET A 18 -4.37 16.97 -4.20
C MET A 18 -5.47 15.98 -4.59
N SER A 19 -5.75 15.88 -5.90
CA SER A 19 -6.59 14.80 -6.43
C SER A 19 -5.88 13.44 -6.28
N LYS A 20 -6.63 12.34 -6.42
CA LYS A 20 -6.03 10.99 -6.43
C LYS A 20 -5.01 10.82 -7.55
N GLU A 21 -5.26 11.47 -8.68
CA GLU A 21 -4.40 11.41 -9.87
C GLU A 21 -3.10 12.17 -9.64
N SER A 22 -3.19 13.40 -9.11
CA SER A 22 -2.00 14.16 -8.73
C SER A 22 -1.19 13.40 -7.69
N PHE A 23 -1.83 12.85 -6.66
CA PHE A 23 -1.15 12.01 -5.67
C PHE A 23 -0.36 10.87 -6.31
N CYS A 24 -1.00 10.12 -7.22
CA CYS A 24 -0.34 9.02 -7.94
C CYS A 24 0.84 9.52 -8.78
N LEU A 25 0.67 10.65 -9.46
CA LEU A 25 1.71 11.27 -10.28
C LEU A 25 2.94 11.65 -9.44
N TYR A 26 2.76 12.35 -8.32
CA TYR A 26 3.86 12.76 -7.45
C TYR A 26 4.49 11.58 -6.70
N ALA A 27 3.69 10.61 -6.27
CA ALA A 27 4.18 9.37 -5.70
C ALA A 27 4.85 8.45 -6.73
N GLY A 28 4.77 8.77 -8.03
CA GLY A 28 5.33 7.95 -9.10
C GLY A 28 4.67 6.57 -9.23
N ILE A 29 3.42 6.40 -8.80
CA ILE A 29 2.66 5.15 -8.87
C ILE A 29 1.43 5.32 -9.75
N THR A 30 0.85 4.20 -10.18
CA THR A 30 -0.40 4.17 -10.93
C THR A 30 -1.62 4.13 -10.00
N MET A 31 -2.77 4.53 -10.53
CA MET A 31 -4.06 4.39 -9.82
C MET A 31 -4.39 2.93 -9.47
N ALA A 32 -3.93 1.97 -10.29
CA ALA A 32 -4.09 0.55 -10.02
C ALA A 32 -3.26 0.11 -8.80
N GLU A 33 -2.00 0.54 -8.71
CA GLU A 33 -1.12 0.28 -7.57
C GLU A 33 -1.67 0.90 -6.28
N LEU A 34 -2.14 2.15 -6.34
CA LEU A 34 -2.80 2.81 -5.20
C LEU A 34 -4.03 2.03 -4.72
N ARG A 35 -4.87 1.53 -5.64
CA ARG A 35 -6.02 0.68 -5.29
C ARG A 35 -5.58 -0.66 -4.69
N ASN A 36 -4.50 -1.25 -5.20
CA ASN A 36 -3.99 -2.51 -4.69
C ASN A 36 -3.49 -2.36 -3.25
N ILE A 37 -2.74 -1.29 -2.95
CA ILE A 37 -2.33 -0.93 -1.60
C ILE A 37 -3.56 -0.75 -0.71
N GLY A 38 -4.56 0.02 -1.16
CA GLY A 38 -5.80 0.23 -0.40
C GLY A 38 -6.62 -1.03 -0.13
N ARG A 39 -6.39 -2.11 -0.88
CA ARG A 39 -7.01 -3.45 -0.71
C ARG A 39 -6.13 -4.43 0.08
N GLY A 40 -4.98 -3.95 0.59
CA GLY A 40 -4.02 -4.75 1.35
C GLY A 40 -3.22 -5.75 0.51
N TYR A 41 -3.10 -5.53 -0.82
CA TYR A 41 -2.16 -6.33 -1.62
C TYR A 41 -0.74 -5.86 -1.37
N LYS A 42 0.20 -6.81 -1.26
CA LYS A 42 1.63 -6.53 -1.13
C LYS A 42 2.14 -5.85 -2.41
N PRO A 43 2.59 -4.59 -2.37
CA PRO A 43 3.20 -3.94 -3.52
C PRO A 43 4.62 -4.49 -3.79
N SER A 44 5.15 -4.19 -4.98
CA SER A 44 6.53 -4.52 -5.34
C SER A 44 7.55 -3.62 -4.63
N ASP A 45 8.81 -4.06 -4.58
CA ASP A 45 9.90 -3.28 -3.95
C ASP A 45 10.02 -1.87 -4.51
N ARG A 46 9.89 -1.72 -5.83
CA ARG A 46 9.89 -0.42 -6.51
C ARG A 46 8.83 0.54 -5.97
N ILE A 47 7.64 0.05 -5.63
CA ILE A 47 6.56 0.87 -5.08
C ILE A 47 6.89 1.33 -3.67
N TYR A 48 7.53 0.49 -2.84
CA TYR A 48 7.96 0.93 -1.51
C TYR A 48 9.00 2.05 -1.58
N TYR A 49 9.98 1.99 -2.49
CA TYR A 49 10.94 3.08 -2.68
C TYR A 49 10.26 4.38 -3.13
N ARG A 50 9.30 4.27 -4.05
CA ARG A 50 8.51 5.42 -4.53
C ARG A 50 7.70 6.08 -3.42
N LEU A 51 6.97 5.27 -2.64
CA LEU A 51 6.20 5.74 -1.49
C LEU A 51 7.12 6.29 -0.40
N SER A 52 8.25 5.66 -0.13
CA SER A 52 9.26 6.12 0.83
C SER A 52 9.79 7.50 0.47
N SER A 53 10.19 7.69 -0.78
CA SER A 53 10.68 8.98 -1.28
C SER A 53 9.61 10.06 -1.22
N PHE A 54 8.35 9.73 -1.47
CA PHE A 54 7.27 10.70 -1.49
C PHE A 54 6.74 11.03 -0.09
N MET A 55 6.64 10.04 0.79
CA MET A 55 6.08 10.18 2.14
C MET A 55 7.13 10.55 3.20
N GLY A 56 8.42 10.47 2.85
CA GLY A 56 9.52 10.66 3.80
C GLY A 56 9.63 9.55 4.85
N LEU A 57 9.07 8.37 4.58
CA LEU A 57 9.08 7.24 5.50
C LEU A 57 10.14 6.21 5.10
N PRO A 58 10.84 5.55 6.04
CA PRO A 58 11.77 4.48 5.72
C PRO A 58 11.08 3.33 4.98
N VAL A 59 11.75 2.79 3.95
CA VAL A 59 11.26 1.63 3.17
C VAL A 59 10.93 0.45 4.09
N GLU A 60 11.76 0.19 5.10
CA GLU A 60 11.57 -0.91 6.05
C GLU A 60 10.28 -0.74 6.87
N ALA A 61 9.97 0.48 7.32
CA ALA A 61 8.71 0.76 8.02
C ALA A 61 7.49 0.47 7.10
N LEU A 62 7.56 0.83 5.82
CA LEU A 62 6.50 0.53 4.87
C LEU A 62 6.35 -0.98 4.61
N LYS A 63 7.45 -1.73 4.60
CA LYS A 63 7.42 -3.20 4.47
C LYS A 63 6.83 -3.85 5.71
N GLU A 64 7.18 -3.42 6.91
CA GLU A 64 6.61 -3.90 8.17
C GLU A 64 5.08 -3.72 8.19
N LEU A 65 4.61 -2.53 7.84
CA LEU A 65 3.19 -2.19 7.72
C LEU A 65 2.44 -3.02 6.66
N ALA A 66 3.14 -3.54 5.66
CA ALA A 66 2.58 -4.43 4.65
C ALA A 66 2.59 -5.91 5.08
N THR A 67 3.59 -6.32 5.86
CA THR A 67 3.69 -7.69 6.41
C THR A 67 2.70 -7.98 7.52
N ALA A 68 2.17 -6.93 8.17
CA ALA A 68 1.15 -7.05 9.22
C ALA A 68 -0.18 -7.69 8.75
N TYR A 69 -0.36 -7.96 7.45
CA TYR A 69 -1.48 -8.76 6.93
C TYR A 69 -1.05 -9.72 5.80
N PRO A 70 -0.93 -11.03 6.06
CA PRO A 70 -1.14 -12.02 5.01
C PRO A 70 -2.65 -12.04 4.73
N LYS A 71 -3.05 -11.63 3.53
CA LYS A 71 -4.42 -11.90 3.06
C LYS A 71 -4.57 -13.42 3.01
N LYS A 72 -5.26 -14.00 3.99
CA LYS A 72 -5.71 -15.39 3.93
C LYS A 72 -6.50 -15.56 2.64
N LEU A 73 -5.91 -16.22 1.64
CA LEU A 73 -6.65 -16.99 0.65
C LEU A 73 -7.05 -18.32 1.29
N THR A 74 -7.78 -18.29 2.42
CA THR A 74 -8.56 -19.45 2.82
C THR A 74 -9.85 -19.39 2.02
N ARG A 75 -9.82 -19.97 0.83
CA ARG A 75 -11.02 -20.57 0.26
C ARG A 75 -10.70 -21.99 -0.17
N GLN A 76 -10.92 -22.88 0.80
CA GLN A 76 -11.14 -24.33 0.65
C GLN A 76 -9.95 -25.19 0.22
N SER A 77 -9.30 -25.79 1.22
CA SER A 77 -8.98 -27.22 1.15
C SER A 77 -10.25 -27.97 0.70
N ARG A 78 -10.31 -28.43 -0.54
CA ARG A 78 -11.19 -29.54 -0.92
C ARG A 78 -10.33 -30.78 -1.11
N LYS A 79 -10.36 -31.57 -0.04
CA LYS A 79 -10.13 -33.02 0.10
C LYS A 79 -8.77 -33.61 -0.33
N LEU A 80 -8.07 -34.10 0.70
CA LEU A 80 -7.25 -35.31 0.66
C LEU A 80 -8.05 -36.46 0.03
N HIS A 81 -7.39 -37.22 -0.85
CA HIS A 81 -7.72 -38.57 -1.39
C HIS A 81 -9.20 -38.94 -1.62
#